data_AF-A0A1A8V652-F1
#
_entry.id   AF-A0A1A8V652-F1
#
_cell.length_a   1.000
_cell.length_b   1.000
_cell.length_c   1.000
_cell.angle_alpha   90.00
_cell.angle_beta   90.00
_cell.angle_gamma   90.00
#
_symmetry.space_group_name_H-M   'P 1'
#
loop_
_entity.id
_entity.type
_entity.pdbx_description
1 polymer ?
#
loop_
_entity_poly.entity_id
_entity_poly.type
_entity_poly.pdbx_seq_one_letter_code
_entity_poly.pdbx_strand_id
1 'polypeptide(L)'
;MPDRPVHPWMEMRWRALKASAHSLICSTARPRMLRLRSSLLPLRSRGFSRTQDAELSDRKMALDHLIFAQCILYFLAFVFGFIAVVPLSENTEDFSGKCLLFTRGMWQNENITVSKQRFIVEEWGPESCCSFTTFIGIASLILSALQAWRLLFFLCKGHDDSFFNAFLNLMISSLMMFTVFLSSTIVSVGFNLWCDAITESGTMPSSCEDLQDTDLELGLDNSAFYDQFAIAQFGLWAAWLSWLGISVLAFLKVYHNYRQEDMLDSLIHEKELLLGRSSHRDSDLSTGMI
;
A
#
# COMPACT_ATOMS: atom_id res chain seq x y z
N MET A 1 5.33 41.47 3.07
CA MET A 1 3.96 40.93 2.92
C MET A 1 3.59 40.28 4.25
N PRO A 2 2.51 40.71 4.92
CA PRO A 2 2.17 40.18 6.24
C PRO A 2 1.40 38.86 6.12
N ASP A 3 1.76 37.92 6.98
CA ASP A 3 1.08 36.65 7.21
C ASP A 3 -0.40 36.86 7.54
N ARG A 4 -1.28 36.24 6.74
CA ARG A 4 -2.70 36.14 7.08
C ARG A 4 -2.92 34.95 8.02
N PRO A 5 -3.58 35.12 9.18
CA PRO A 5 -3.92 34.01 10.06
C PRO A 5 -4.99 33.13 9.40
N VAL A 6 -4.71 31.83 9.30
CA VAL A 6 -5.70 30.83 8.87
C VAL A 6 -6.84 30.82 9.89
N HIS A 7 -8.02 31.24 9.46
CA HIS A 7 -9.20 31.40 10.32
C HIS A 7 -9.57 30.08 11.04
N PRO A 8 -9.84 30.09 12.37
CA PRO A 8 -10.31 28.92 13.15
C PRO A 8 -11.58 28.24 12.61
N TRP A 9 -12.33 28.94 11.75
CA TRP A 9 -13.54 28.48 11.10
C TRP A 9 -13.30 27.47 9.97
N MET A 10 -12.14 27.49 9.31
CA MET A 10 -11.80 26.49 8.30
C MET A 10 -11.48 25.14 8.95
N GLU A 11 -10.85 25.13 10.12
CA GLU A 11 -10.56 23.88 10.84
C GLU A 11 -11.80 23.22 11.47
N MET A 12 -12.76 24.01 11.95
CA MET A 12 -14.04 23.45 12.39
C MET A 12 -14.84 22.88 11.21
N ARG A 13 -14.81 23.54 10.04
CA ARG A 13 -15.47 23.04 8.83
C ARG A 13 -14.77 21.79 8.27
N TRP A 14 -13.44 21.72 8.34
CA TRP A 14 -12.67 20.54 7.97
C TRP A 14 -12.97 19.35 8.91
N ARG A 15 -13.04 19.57 10.23
CA ARG A 15 -13.45 18.55 11.20
C ARG A 15 -14.90 18.11 11.02
N ALA A 16 -15.81 19.04 10.71
CA ALA A 16 -17.22 18.75 10.42
C ALA A 16 -17.38 17.97 9.10
N LEU A 17 -16.60 18.30 8.06
CA LEU A 17 -16.57 17.55 6.80
C LEU A 17 -15.96 16.16 6.99
N LYS A 18 -14.91 16.01 7.81
CA LYS A 18 -14.36 14.71 8.22
C LYS A 18 -15.40 13.87 8.97
N ALA A 19 -16.14 14.48 9.90
CA ALA A 19 -17.20 13.82 10.65
C ALA A 19 -18.40 13.44 9.78
N SER A 20 -18.79 14.29 8.82
CA SER A 20 -19.88 14.01 7.87
C SER A 20 -19.48 12.94 6.85
N ALA A 21 -18.26 12.95 6.32
CA ALA A 21 -17.77 11.89 5.43
C ALA A 21 -17.67 10.54 6.16
N HIS A 22 -17.13 10.55 7.39
CA HIS A 22 -17.09 9.37 8.25
C HIS A 22 -18.51 8.85 8.57
N SER A 23 -19.46 9.75 8.87
CA SER A 23 -20.85 9.39 9.13
C SER A 23 -21.58 8.87 7.88
N LEU A 24 -21.28 9.40 6.68
CA LEU A 24 -21.88 8.94 5.42
C LEU A 24 -21.37 7.55 5.02
N ILE A 25 -20.07 7.29 5.17
CA ILE A 25 -19.45 5.98 4.92
C ILE A 25 -19.96 4.93 5.92
N CYS A 26 -20.13 5.28 7.19
CA CYS A 26 -20.70 4.38 8.21
C CYS A 26 -22.22 4.21 8.07
N SER A 27 -22.95 5.17 7.44
CA SER A 27 -24.42 5.15 7.32
C SER A 27 -24.93 4.31 6.15
N THR A 28 -24.18 4.19 5.05
CA THR A 28 -24.55 3.35 3.90
C THR A 28 -24.43 1.84 4.20
N ALA A 29 -23.77 1.47 5.30
CA ALA A 29 -23.44 0.10 5.70
C ALA A 29 -24.38 -0.54 6.75
N ARG A 30 -25.54 0.06 7.05
CA ARG A 30 -26.39 -0.35 8.18
C ARG A 30 -27.64 -1.14 7.72
N PRO A 31 -27.64 -2.49 7.65
CA PRO A 31 -28.88 -3.24 7.77
C PRO A 31 -29.32 -3.27 9.24
N ARG A 32 -30.62 -3.02 9.46
CA ARG A 32 -31.29 -3.18 10.75
C ARG A 32 -31.17 -4.64 11.20
N MET A 33 -30.44 -4.90 12.27
CA MET A 33 -30.50 -6.17 13.00
C MET A 33 -30.98 -5.90 14.43
N LEU A 34 -32.15 -6.46 14.74
CA LEU A 34 -32.77 -6.48 16.06
C LEU A 34 -31.85 -7.20 17.04
N ARG A 35 -31.52 -6.52 18.15
CA ARG A 35 -30.67 -7.01 19.22
C ARG A 35 -31.49 -7.96 20.12
N LEU A 36 -31.35 -9.27 19.94
CA LEU A 36 -31.79 -10.24 20.94
C LEU A 36 -30.78 -10.24 22.11
N ARG A 37 -31.26 -9.83 23.29
CA ARG A 37 -30.49 -9.72 24.52
C ARG A 37 -30.48 -11.10 25.19
N SER A 38 -29.40 -11.87 25.04
CA SER A 38 -29.16 -13.06 25.86
C SER A 38 -28.46 -12.64 27.16
N SER A 39 -29.07 -13.02 28.28
CA SER A 39 -28.61 -12.72 29.64
C SER A 39 -27.83 -13.94 30.14
N LEU A 40 -26.50 -13.89 30.13
CA LEU A 40 -25.66 -14.88 30.80
C LEU A 40 -24.76 -14.15 31.81
N LEU A 41 -25.02 -14.43 33.09
CA LEU A 41 -24.29 -13.93 34.25
C LEU A 41 -22.85 -14.49 34.28
N PRO A 42 -21.81 -13.68 34.53
CA PRO A 42 -20.47 -14.20 34.74
C PRO A 42 -20.27 -14.53 36.23
N LEU A 43 -20.02 -15.82 36.51
CA LEU A 43 -19.48 -16.28 37.79
C LEU A 43 -18.01 -15.86 37.90
N ARG A 44 -17.70 -15.22 39.02
CA ARG A 44 -16.51 -14.42 39.29
C ARG A 44 -15.42 -15.25 39.95
N SER A 45 -14.36 -15.62 39.23
CA SER A 45 -13.07 -16.01 39.81
C SER A 45 -12.17 -14.77 39.84
N ARG A 46 -11.74 -14.33 41.04
CA ARG A 46 -11.32 -12.93 41.30
C ARG A 46 -9.82 -12.76 41.55
N GLY A 47 -9.00 -13.81 41.39
CA GLY A 47 -7.57 -13.79 41.74
C GLY A 47 -6.58 -13.73 40.57
N PHE A 48 -6.95 -14.29 39.41
CA PHE A 48 -6.04 -14.47 38.26
C PHE A 48 -6.33 -13.50 37.09
N SER A 49 -7.47 -12.81 37.09
CA SER A 49 -7.93 -11.98 35.97
C SER A 49 -7.19 -10.65 35.79
N ARG A 50 -6.64 -10.04 36.85
CA ARG A 50 -6.21 -8.62 36.77
C ARG A 50 -4.97 -8.39 35.91
N THR A 51 -4.03 -9.33 35.93
CA THR A 51 -2.83 -9.32 35.07
C THR A 51 -3.17 -9.69 33.63
N GLN A 52 -4.12 -10.61 33.43
CA GLN A 52 -4.54 -11.08 32.12
C GLN A 52 -5.43 -10.05 31.39
N ASP A 53 -6.29 -9.34 32.11
CA ASP A 53 -7.10 -8.23 31.60
C ASP A 53 -6.21 -7.04 31.19
N ALA A 54 -5.13 -6.78 31.94
CA ALA A 54 -4.16 -5.74 31.62
C ALA A 54 -3.33 -6.08 30.37
N GLU A 55 -2.84 -7.33 30.26
CA GLU A 55 -2.14 -7.82 29.06
C GLU A 55 -3.06 -7.82 27.83
N LEU A 56 -4.32 -8.20 27.98
CA LEU A 56 -5.30 -8.17 26.89
C LEU A 56 -5.60 -6.74 26.43
N SER A 57 -5.71 -5.80 27.37
CA SER A 57 -5.92 -4.38 27.07
C SER A 57 -4.72 -3.74 26.36
N ASP A 58 -3.50 -4.08 26.77
CA ASP A 58 -2.27 -3.57 26.15
C ASP A 58 -2.12 -4.09 24.70
N ARG A 59 -2.39 -5.38 24.49
CA ARG A 59 -2.40 -6.01 23.15
C ARG A 59 -3.44 -5.40 22.22
N LYS A 60 -4.65 -5.09 22.74
CA LYS A 60 -5.69 -4.42 21.95
C LYS A 60 -5.24 -3.03 21.49
N MET A 61 -4.58 -2.25 22.35
CA MET A 61 -4.04 -0.95 21.99
C MET A 61 -2.94 -1.05 20.93
N ALA A 62 -2.05 -2.05 21.03
CA ALA A 62 -1.02 -2.29 20.03
C ALA A 62 -1.63 -2.61 18.65
N LEU A 63 -2.66 -3.46 18.59
CA LEU A 63 -3.34 -3.81 17.35
C LEU A 63 -4.06 -2.60 16.73
N ASP A 64 -4.72 -1.77 17.55
CA ASP A 64 -5.40 -0.55 17.09
C ASP A 64 -4.38 0.44 16.47
N HIS A 65 -3.18 0.58 17.05
CA HIS A 65 -2.09 1.38 16.48
C HIS A 65 -1.55 0.81 15.16
N LEU A 66 -1.38 -0.52 15.07
CA LEU A 66 -0.92 -1.18 13.84
C LEU A 66 -1.92 -0.95 12.69
N ILE A 67 -3.22 -1.07 12.95
CA ILE A 67 -4.28 -0.84 11.95
C ILE A 67 -4.28 0.62 11.49
N PHE A 68 -4.14 1.57 12.42
CA PHE A 68 -4.09 2.99 12.08
C PHE A 68 -2.86 3.34 11.22
N ALA A 69 -1.68 2.83 11.57
CA ALA A 69 -0.48 3.00 10.76
C ALA A 69 -0.65 2.38 9.37
N GLN A 70 -1.29 1.22 9.27
CA GLN A 70 -1.57 0.55 8.00
C GLN A 70 -2.53 1.35 7.11
N CYS A 71 -3.55 2.01 7.69
CA CYS A 71 -4.41 2.95 6.96
C CYS A 71 -3.61 4.08 6.31
N ILE A 72 -2.69 4.69 7.06
CA ILE A 72 -1.86 5.80 6.57
C ILE A 72 -0.99 5.31 5.41
N LEU A 73 -0.35 4.15 5.56
CA LEU A 73 0.52 3.62 4.50
C LEU A 73 -0.25 3.24 3.24
N TYR A 74 -1.48 2.69 3.33
CA TYR A 74 -2.29 2.47 2.14
C TYR A 74 -2.70 3.77 1.45
N PHE A 75 -3.00 4.81 2.22
CA PHE A 75 -3.27 6.13 1.65
C PHE A 75 -2.05 6.72 0.95
N LEU A 76 -0.86 6.62 1.56
CA LEU A 76 0.39 7.04 0.91
C LEU A 76 0.69 6.23 -0.35
N ALA A 77 0.52 4.89 -0.31
CA ALA A 77 0.68 4.03 -1.47
C ALA A 77 -0.27 4.41 -2.62
N PHE A 78 -1.51 4.82 -2.29
CA PHE A 78 -2.47 5.33 -3.28
C PHE A 78 -1.99 6.64 -3.92
N VAL A 79 -1.56 7.61 -3.12
CA VAL A 79 -1.06 8.91 -3.62
C VAL A 79 0.18 8.72 -4.49
N PHE A 80 1.17 7.97 -4.01
CA PHE A 80 2.40 7.71 -4.77
C PHE A 80 2.14 6.85 -6.02
N GLY A 81 1.21 5.90 -5.95
CA GLY A 81 0.73 5.15 -7.11
C GLY A 81 0.11 6.06 -8.16
N PHE A 82 -0.72 7.03 -7.77
CA PHE A 82 -1.30 8.01 -8.68
C PHE A 82 -0.24 8.90 -9.33
N ILE A 83 0.71 9.42 -8.54
CA ILE A 83 1.84 10.23 -9.02
C ILE A 83 2.69 9.44 -10.03
N ALA A 84 2.84 8.12 -9.86
CA ALA A 84 3.58 7.29 -10.80
C ALA A 84 2.80 6.95 -12.08
N VAL A 85 1.51 6.62 -11.96
CA VAL A 85 0.71 6.10 -13.08
C VAL A 85 0.43 7.17 -14.13
N VAL A 86 0.12 8.40 -13.72
CA VAL A 86 -0.21 9.50 -14.65
C VAL A 86 0.90 9.74 -15.68
N PRO A 87 2.15 10.03 -15.28
CA PRO A 87 3.22 10.26 -16.25
C PRO A 87 3.57 9.00 -17.07
N LEU A 88 3.46 7.80 -16.50
CA LEU A 88 3.67 6.56 -17.26
C LEU A 88 2.60 6.35 -18.35
N SER A 89 1.35 6.74 -18.07
CA SER A 89 0.27 6.64 -19.04
C SER A 89 0.36 7.69 -20.14
N GLU A 90 0.67 8.95 -19.79
CA GLU A 90 0.85 10.02 -20.77
C GLU A 90 2.03 9.70 -21.68
N ASN A 91 3.15 9.25 -21.12
CA ASN A 91 4.31 8.87 -21.92
C ASN A 91 4.00 7.74 -22.91
N THR A 92 3.17 6.76 -22.54
CA THR A 92 2.78 5.69 -23.47
C THR A 92 1.96 6.24 -24.65
N GLU A 93 1.14 7.27 -24.43
CA GLU A 93 0.33 7.91 -25.46
C GLU A 93 1.18 8.80 -26.37
N ASP A 94 2.05 9.63 -25.79
CA ASP A 94 2.95 10.55 -26.50
C ASP A 94 3.87 9.81 -27.50
N PHE A 95 4.33 8.62 -27.11
CA PHE A 95 5.16 7.75 -27.95
C PHE A 95 4.36 6.80 -28.85
N SER A 96 3.06 7.04 -29.06
CA SER A 96 2.18 6.22 -29.92
C SER A 96 2.22 4.72 -29.58
N GLY A 97 2.34 4.38 -28.29
CA GLY A 97 2.44 3.02 -27.79
C GLY A 97 3.84 2.38 -27.90
N LYS A 98 4.87 3.12 -28.33
CA LYS A 98 6.27 2.64 -28.30
C LYS A 98 6.86 2.80 -26.89
N CYS A 99 7.68 1.85 -26.48
CA CYS A 99 8.30 1.86 -25.17
C CYS A 99 9.64 2.58 -25.23
N LEU A 100 9.77 3.71 -24.50
CA LEU A 100 11.01 4.48 -24.43
C LEU A 100 12.11 3.76 -23.65
N LEU A 101 11.75 3.00 -22.61
CA LEU A 101 12.70 2.30 -21.76
C LEU A 101 13.55 1.31 -22.56
N PHE A 102 14.87 1.34 -22.39
CA PHE A 102 15.82 0.48 -23.11
C PHE A 102 15.88 0.73 -24.64
N THR A 103 15.37 1.85 -25.13
CA THR A 103 15.50 2.23 -26.54
C THR A 103 16.97 2.49 -26.89
N ARG A 104 17.36 2.09 -28.10
CA ARG A 104 18.69 2.31 -28.65
C ARG A 104 18.61 3.21 -29.88
N GLY A 105 19.56 4.13 -29.99
CA GLY A 105 19.69 5.00 -31.14
C GLY A 105 21.08 5.62 -31.21
N MET A 106 21.34 6.27 -32.34
CA MET A 106 22.60 6.96 -32.60
C MET A 106 22.32 8.33 -33.20
N TRP A 107 23.20 9.29 -32.88
CA TRP A 107 23.18 10.60 -33.53
C TRP A 107 23.75 10.51 -34.94
N GLN A 108 22.99 11.00 -35.93
CA GLN A 108 23.50 11.16 -37.28
C GLN A 108 23.74 12.64 -37.57
N ASN A 109 25.00 12.98 -37.87
CA ASN A 109 25.38 14.31 -38.34
C ASN A 109 25.12 14.38 -39.86
N GLU A 110 24.05 15.05 -40.28
CA GLU A 110 23.88 15.40 -41.69
C GLU A 110 24.82 16.56 -42.07
N ASN A 111 25.39 16.50 -43.27
CA ASN A 111 26.57 17.25 -43.72
C ASN A 111 26.34 18.79 -43.82
N ILE A 112 26.98 19.56 -42.93
CA ILE A 112 27.56 20.93 -43.03
C ILE A 112 26.67 22.14 -43.42
N THR A 113 25.49 22.02 -44.03
CA THR A 113 24.74 23.24 -44.46
C THR A 113 23.58 23.65 -43.57
N VAL A 114 23.08 22.75 -42.73
CA VAL A 114 22.13 23.05 -41.65
C VAL A 114 22.57 22.21 -40.47
N SER A 115 22.93 22.85 -39.35
CA SER A 115 23.22 22.19 -38.07
C SER A 115 21.96 21.55 -37.50
N LYS A 116 21.45 20.50 -38.15
CA LYS A 116 20.32 19.70 -37.69
C LYS A 116 20.87 18.35 -37.25
N GLN A 117 21.04 18.19 -35.94
CA GLN A 117 21.39 16.91 -35.36
C GLN A 117 20.11 16.07 -35.30
N ARG A 118 20.08 14.93 -35.99
CA ARG A 118 18.96 13.99 -35.94
C ARG A 118 19.37 12.81 -35.07
N PHE A 119 18.52 12.45 -34.11
CA PHE A 119 18.66 11.21 -33.37
C PHE A 119 17.86 10.12 -34.08
N ILE A 120 18.54 9.07 -34.54
CA ILE A 120 17.88 7.95 -35.22
C ILE A 120 17.72 6.81 -34.22
N VAL A 121 16.47 6.46 -33.94
CA VAL A 121 16.13 5.27 -33.14
C VAL A 121 16.35 4.04 -34.01
N GLU A 122 17.30 3.18 -33.60
CA GLU A 122 17.57 1.91 -34.26
C GLU A 122 16.56 0.85 -33.84
N GLU A 123 16.29 0.78 -32.53
CA GLU A 123 15.40 -0.22 -31.95
C GLU A 123 14.70 0.36 -30.72
N TRP A 124 13.36 0.27 -30.73
CA TRP A 124 12.53 0.62 -29.59
C TRP A 124 12.63 -0.41 -28.47
N GLY A 125 12.45 0.04 -27.24
CA GLY A 125 12.38 -0.83 -26.08
C GLY A 125 11.31 -1.93 -26.20
N PRO A 126 11.48 -3.05 -25.46
CA PRO A 126 10.47 -4.09 -25.40
C PRO A 126 9.16 -3.57 -24.81
N GLU A 127 8.06 -3.69 -25.57
CA GLU A 127 6.72 -3.23 -25.17
C GLU A 127 6.24 -3.85 -23.85
N SER A 128 6.71 -5.06 -23.53
CA SER A 128 6.41 -5.76 -22.28
C SER A 128 6.91 -5.01 -21.05
N CYS A 129 8.03 -4.27 -21.12
CA CYS A 129 8.56 -3.52 -19.98
C CYS A 129 7.66 -2.35 -19.61
N CYS A 130 7.30 -1.49 -20.57
CA CYS A 130 6.40 -0.36 -20.33
C CYS A 130 4.99 -0.83 -19.93
N SER A 131 4.46 -1.86 -20.62
CA SER A 131 3.14 -2.43 -20.29
C SER A 131 3.12 -3.01 -18.87
N PHE A 132 4.19 -3.71 -18.47
CA PHE A 132 4.32 -4.27 -17.13
C PHE A 132 4.38 -3.18 -16.06
N THR A 133 5.20 -2.14 -16.24
CA THR A 133 5.35 -1.06 -15.26
C THR A 133 4.05 -0.30 -15.05
N THR A 134 3.33 0.02 -16.14
CA THR A 134 2.03 0.70 -16.10
C THR A 134 0.97 -0.17 -15.45
N PHE A 135 0.89 -1.46 -15.80
CA PHE A 135 -0.05 -2.40 -15.18
C PHE A 135 0.19 -2.54 -13.68
N ILE A 136 1.44 -2.71 -13.24
CA ILE A 136 1.78 -2.80 -11.81
C ILE A 136 1.44 -1.50 -11.07
N GLY A 137 1.68 -0.34 -11.69
CA GLY A 137 1.28 0.96 -11.14
C GLY A 137 -0.24 1.05 -10.92
N ILE A 138 -1.03 0.69 -11.93
CA ILE A 138 -2.50 0.69 -11.85
C ILE A 138 -2.99 -0.32 -10.81
N ALA A 139 -2.45 -1.54 -10.80
CA ALA A 139 -2.79 -2.56 -9.83
C ALA A 139 -2.48 -2.09 -8.40
N SER A 140 -1.33 -1.45 -8.19
CA SER A 140 -0.95 -0.84 -6.91
C SER A 140 -1.95 0.23 -6.45
N LEU A 141 -2.37 1.11 -7.36
CA LEU A 141 -3.35 2.16 -7.09
C LEU A 141 -4.72 1.57 -6.71
N ILE A 142 -5.22 0.61 -7.49
CA ILE A 142 -6.52 -0.02 -7.23
C ILE A 142 -6.48 -0.80 -5.91
N LEU A 143 -5.44 -1.60 -5.69
CA LEU A 143 -5.33 -2.41 -4.47
C LEU A 143 -5.17 -1.53 -3.22
N SER A 144 -4.38 -0.47 -3.28
CA SER A 144 -4.27 0.47 -2.15
C SER A 144 -5.59 1.16 -1.83
N ALA A 145 -6.38 1.57 -2.85
CA ALA A 145 -7.71 2.14 -2.66
C ALA A 145 -8.70 1.13 -2.05
N LEU A 146 -8.75 -0.11 -2.58
CA LEU A 146 -9.62 -1.16 -2.05
C LEU A 146 -9.26 -1.53 -0.61
N GLN A 147 -7.97 -1.63 -0.29
CA GLN A 147 -7.52 -1.97 1.05
C GLN A 147 -7.73 -0.82 2.04
N ALA A 148 -7.53 0.43 1.62
CA ALA A 148 -7.87 1.60 2.45
C ALA A 148 -9.39 1.64 2.76
N TRP A 149 -10.22 1.43 1.75
CA TRP A 149 -11.68 1.33 1.91
C TRP A 149 -12.07 0.19 2.87
N ARG A 150 -11.48 -1.00 2.68
CA ARG A 150 -11.70 -2.17 3.53
C ARG A 150 -11.35 -1.85 4.99
N LEU A 151 -10.16 -1.29 5.25
CA LEU A 151 -9.72 -0.95 6.60
C LEU A 151 -10.63 0.10 7.28
N LEU A 152 -11.06 1.12 6.53
CA LEU A 152 -12.03 2.10 7.03
C LEU A 152 -13.36 1.45 7.41
N PHE A 153 -13.85 0.51 6.59
CA PHE A 153 -15.07 -0.25 6.89
C PHE A 153 -14.93 -1.10 8.17
N PHE A 154 -13.81 -1.79 8.36
CA PHE A 154 -13.54 -2.58 9.57
C PHE A 154 -13.47 -1.71 10.84
N LEU A 155 -12.84 -0.53 10.75
CA LEU A 155 -12.82 0.44 11.85
C LEU A 155 -14.25 0.91 12.22
N CYS A 156 -15.15 1.02 11.24
CA CYS A 156 -16.54 1.43 11.41
C CYS A 156 -17.45 0.33 11.99
N LYS A 157 -17.29 -0.94 11.57
CA LYS A 157 -18.19 -2.05 11.91
C LYS A 157 -17.80 -2.80 13.19
N GLY A 158 -16.55 -2.66 13.65
CA GLY A 158 -16.00 -3.47 14.74
C GLY A 158 -15.23 -4.69 14.20
N HIS A 159 -14.17 -5.06 14.90
CA HIS A 159 -13.08 -5.90 14.42
C HIS A 159 -13.39 -7.40 14.54
N ASP A 160 -13.62 -8.08 13.41
CA ASP A 160 -13.56 -9.54 13.27
C ASP A 160 -12.59 -9.89 12.12
N ASP A 161 -11.30 -9.58 12.27
CA ASP A 161 -10.29 -10.06 11.31
C ASP A 161 -9.91 -11.51 11.64
N SER A 162 -10.42 -12.44 10.83
CA SER A 162 -9.95 -13.82 10.82
C SER A 162 -8.44 -13.90 10.52
N PHE A 163 -7.73 -14.83 11.17
CA PHE A 163 -6.32 -15.14 10.88
C PHE A 163 -6.06 -15.32 9.38
N PHE A 164 -6.97 -16.00 8.67
CA PHE A 164 -6.86 -16.21 7.22
C PHE A 164 -6.88 -14.89 6.44
N ASN A 165 -7.70 -13.92 6.84
CA ASN A 165 -7.71 -12.58 6.22
C ASN A 165 -6.40 -11.84 6.46
N ALA A 166 -5.82 -11.93 7.66
CA ALA A 166 -4.53 -11.33 7.97
C ALA A 166 -3.41 -11.97 7.13
N PHE A 167 -3.42 -13.29 6.98
CA PHE A 167 -2.47 -14.04 6.15
C PHE A 167 -2.58 -13.69 4.66
N LEU A 168 -3.80 -13.65 4.10
CA LEU A 168 -4.02 -13.22 2.72
C LEU A 168 -3.54 -11.79 2.47
N ASN A 169 -3.79 -10.89 3.43
CA ASN A 169 -3.31 -9.52 3.34
C ASN A 169 -1.77 -9.45 3.32
N LEU A 170 -1.09 -10.26 4.15
CA LEU A 170 0.36 -10.40 4.11
C LEU A 170 0.82 -10.86 2.72
N MET A 171 0.24 -11.93 2.17
CA MET A 171 0.60 -12.47 0.85
C MET A 171 0.44 -11.43 -0.27
N ILE A 172 -0.70 -10.74 -0.32
CA ILE A 172 -0.98 -9.71 -1.35
C ILE A 172 0.00 -8.55 -1.19
N SER A 173 0.22 -8.06 0.03
CA SER A 173 1.14 -6.95 0.27
C SER A 173 2.59 -7.30 -0.11
N SER A 174 3.05 -8.52 0.19
CA SER A 174 4.40 -8.97 -0.16
C SER A 174 4.58 -9.12 -1.67
N LEU A 175 3.54 -9.61 -2.37
CA LEU A 175 3.56 -9.72 -3.82
C LEU A 175 3.66 -8.34 -4.47
N MET A 176 2.85 -7.38 -4.00
CA MET A 176 2.88 -6.01 -4.50
C MET A 176 4.19 -5.30 -4.18
N MET A 177 4.76 -5.49 -2.99
CA MET A 177 6.08 -4.96 -2.66
C MET A 177 7.13 -5.44 -3.67
N PHE A 178 7.14 -6.74 -3.99
CA PHE A 178 8.10 -7.31 -4.94
C PHE A 178 7.87 -6.81 -6.38
N THR A 179 6.63 -6.78 -6.86
CA THR A 179 6.36 -6.34 -8.24
C THR A 179 6.60 -4.84 -8.42
N VAL A 180 6.28 -4.00 -7.43
CA VAL A 180 6.57 -2.56 -7.47
C VAL A 180 8.08 -2.31 -7.41
N PHE A 181 8.86 -3.11 -6.68
CA PHE A 181 10.32 -3.05 -6.71
C PHE A 181 10.89 -3.33 -8.11
N LEU A 182 10.40 -4.40 -8.75
CA LEU A 182 10.80 -4.73 -10.12
C LEU A 182 10.42 -3.61 -11.09
N SER A 183 9.21 -3.08 -10.99
CA SER A 183 8.75 -1.94 -11.80
C SER A 183 9.65 -0.71 -11.61
N SER A 184 9.97 -0.36 -10.37
CA SER A 184 10.87 0.76 -10.03
C SER A 184 12.25 0.59 -10.65
N THR A 185 12.79 -0.62 -10.62
CA THR A 185 14.10 -0.95 -11.21
C THR A 185 14.06 -0.86 -12.73
N ILE A 186 13.02 -1.41 -13.37
CA ILE A 186 12.82 -1.37 -14.82
C ILE A 186 12.77 0.08 -15.30
N VAL A 187 11.97 0.94 -14.65
CA VAL A 187 11.88 2.37 -15.01
C VAL A 187 13.19 3.10 -14.75
N SER A 188 13.84 2.87 -13.61
CA SER A 188 15.09 3.56 -13.26
C SER A 188 16.22 3.22 -14.24
N VAL A 189 16.44 1.92 -14.48
CA VAL A 189 17.49 1.46 -15.39
C VAL A 189 17.16 1.79 -16.85
N GLY A 190 15.92 1.55 -17.28
CA GLY A 190 15.50 1.81 -18.65
C GLY A 190 15.60 3.28 -19.03
N PHE A 191 15.26 4.19 -18.09
CA PHE A 191 15.40 5.63 -18.29
C PHE A 191 16.85 6.10 -18.28
N ASN A 192 17.70 5.58 -17.39
CA ASN A 192 19.12 5.92 -17.39
C ASN A 192 19.79 5.50 -18.70
N LEU A 193 19.47 4.31 -19.21
CA LEU A 193 19.98 3.85 -20.51
C LEU A 193 19.50 4.73 -21.66
N TRP A 194 18.26 5.22 -21.60
CA TRP A 194 17.76 6.19 -22.58
C TRP A 194 18.54 7.51 -22.50
N CYS A 195 18.72 8.08 -21.31
CA CYS A 195 19.53 9.28 -21.11
C CYS A 195 20.97 9.10 -21.60
N ASP A 196 21.60 7.96 -21.32
CA ASP A 196 22.94 7.63 -21.78
C ASP A 196 23.01 7.52 -23.31
N ALA A 197 21.98 6.98 -23.95
CA ALA A 197 21.91 6.90 -25.41
C ALA A 197 21.80 8.28 -26.07
N ILE A 198 20.92 9.16 -25.57
CA ILE A 198 20.72 10.49 -26.16
C ILE A 198 21.83 11.48 -25.81
N THR A 199 22.53 11.30 -24.69
CA THR A 199 23.70 12.13 -24.33
C THR A 199 25.01 11.57 -24.87
N GLU A 200 24.97 10.45 -25.62
CA GLU A 200 26.13 9.72 -26.10
C GLU A 200 27.14 9.47 -24.94
N SER A 201 26.63 8.93 -23.83
CA SER A 201 27.35 8.67 -22.58
C SER A 201 28.03 9.92 -21.98
N GLY A 202 27.41 11.09 -22.12
CA GLY A 202 27.89 12.36 -21.58
C GLY A 202 28.96 13.06 -22.42
N THR A 203 29.14 12.64 -23.67
CA THR A 203 30.04 13.33 -24.62
C THR A 203 29.35 14.54 -25.27
N MET A 204 28.01 14.57 -25.28
CA MET A 204 27.21 15.69 -25.72
C MET A 204 27.22 16.83 -24.68
N PRO A 205 27.34 18.12 -25.08
CA PRO A 205 27.40 19.24 -24.14
C PRO A 205 26.07 19.54 -23.43
N SER A 206 24.94 19.05 -23.94
CA SER A 206 23.60 19.21 -23.36
C SER A 206 23.28 18.07 -22.39
N SER A 207 22.61 18.39 -21.28
CA SER A 207 22.14 17.38 -20.32
C SER A 207 20.94 16.59 -20.87
N CYS A 208 20.60 15.46 -20.23
CA CYS A 208 19.40 14.70 -20.59
C CYS A 208 18.11 15.53 -20.46
N GLU A 209 18.07 16.46 -19.50
CA GLU A 209 16.98 17.40 -19.30
C GLU A 209 16.90 18.39 -20.47
N ASP A 210 18.02 19.01 -20.87
CA ASP A 210 18.04 19.97 -21.99
C ASP A 210 17.62 19.34 -23.34
N LEU A 211 17.85 18.03 -23.49
CA LEU A 211 17.47 17.29 -24.69
C LEU A 211 15.95 17.06 -24.82
N GLN A 212 15.17 17.25 -23.76
CA GLN A 212 13.70 17.18 -23.84
C GLN A 212 13.09 18.36 -24.61
N ASP A 213 13.76 19.52 -24.58
CA ASP A 213 13.32 20.74 -25.27
C ASP A 213 13.84 20.83 -26.71
N THR A 214 14.62 19.84 -27.14
CA THR A 214 15.18 19.76 -28.49
C THR A 214 14.32 18.85 -29.36
N ASP A 215 14.00 19.29 -30.58
CA ASP A 215 13.33 18.42 -31.56
C ASP A 215 14.31 17.34 -32.03
N LEU A 216 14.20 16.17 -31.42
CA LEU A 216 14.99 14.98 -31.76
C LEU A 216 14.57 14.37 -33.12
N GLU A 217 13.56 14.93 -33.81
CA GLU A 217 13.00 14.47 -35.09
C GLU A 217 12.49 13.01 -35.08
N LEU A 218 12.01 12.50 -33.94
CA LEU A 218 11.42 11.16 -33.85
C LEU A 218 10.05 11.06 -34.55
N GLY A 219 9.45 12.19 -34.94
CA GLY A 219 8.07 12.24 -35.42
C GLY A 219 7.02 11.99 -34.32
N LEU A 220 7.41 12.17 -33.06
CA LEU A 220 6.62 11.97 -31.84
C LEU A 220 6.81 13.18 -30.91
N ASP A 221 5.88 13.34 -29.95
CA ASP A 221 6.01 14.38 -28.93
C ASP A 221 7.02 13.93 -27.87
N ASN A 222 8.20 14.56 -27.88
CA ASN A 222 9.25 14.31 -26.88
C ASN A 222 9.25 15.39 -25.79
N SER A 223 8.29 16.34 -25.82
CA SER A 223 8.27 17.38 -24.80
C SER A 223 7.93 16.77 -23.43
N ALA A 224 8.71 17.12 -22.41
CA ALA A 224 8.54 16.67 -21.02
C ALA A 224 8.83 15.18 -20.70
N PHE A 225 9.49 14.40 -21.58
CA PHE A 225 9.80 13.00 -21.25
C PHE A 225 10.65 12.87 -19.97
N TYR A 226 11.59 13.80 -19.75
CA TYR A 226 12.49 13.76 -18.59
C TYR A 226 11.69 14.00 -17.30
N ASP A 227 10.84 15.03 -17.29
CA ASP A 227 9.99 15.37 -16.16
C ASP A 227 8.98 14.25 -15.84
N GLN A 228 8.33 13.69 -16.86
CA GLN A 228 7.41 12.57 -16.71
C GLN A 228 8.11 11.38 -16.03
N PHE A 229 9.26 10.95 -16.54
CA PHE A 229 9.98 9.80 -15.97
C PHE A 229 10.59 10.08 -14.60
N ALA A 230 11.08 11.28 -14.34
CA ALA A 230 11.60 11.67 -13.03
C ALA A 230 10.50 11.59 -11.95
N ILE A 231 9.31 12.13 -12.24
CA ILE A 231 8.14 12.05 -11.35
C ILE A 231 7.69 10.59 -11.18
N ALA A 232 7.67 9.81 -12.27
CA ALA A 232 7.31 8.40 -12.23
C ALA A 232 8.26 7.57 -11.34
N GLN A 233 9.58 7.78 -11.47
CA GLN A 233 10.60 7.12 -10.66
C GLN A 233 10.41 7.43 -9.17
N PHE A 234 10.25 8.71 -8.84
CA PHE A 234 10.00 9.12 -7.45
C PHE A 234 8.74 8.47 -6.89
N GLY A 235 7.63 8.51 -7.64
CA GLY A 235 6.36 7.89 -7.25
C GLY A 235 6.49 6.38 -7.03
N LEU A 236 7.18 5.66 -7.92
CA LEU A 236 7.37 4.21 -7.82
C LEU A 236 8.22 3.82 -6.59
N TRP A 237 9.34 4.50 -6.35
CA TRP A 237 10.18 4.23 -5.17
C TRP A 237 9.47 4.56 -3.86
N ALA A 238 8.72 5.66 -3.81
CA ALA A 238 7.92 6.02 -2.63
C ALA A 238 6.76 5.03 -2.41
N ALA A 239 6.12 4.55 -3.48
CA ALA A 239 5.11 3.50 -3.41
C ALA A 239 5.72 2.18 -2.92
N TRP A 240 6.92 1.81 -3.39
CA TRP A 240 7.64 0.63 -2.92
C TRP A 240 7.89 0.69 -1.40
N LEU A 241 8.41 1.80 -0.89
CA LEU A 241 8.61 2.00 0.56
C LEU A 241 7.30 1.88 1.35
N SER A 242 6.21 2.39 0.79
CA SER A 242 4.88 2.27 1.40
C SER A 242 4.42 0.81 1.46
N TRP A 243 4.57 0.05 0.37
CA TRP A 243 4.26 -1.38 0.32
C TRP A 243 5.16 -2.21 1.24
N LEU A 244 6.44 -1.88 1.35
CA LEU A 244 7.36 -2.49 2.30
C LEU A 244 6.88 -2.30 3.74
N GLY A 245 6.51 -1.07 4.11
CA GLY A 245 5.92 -0.76 5.41
C GLY A 245 4.63 -1.54 5.66
N ILE A 246 3.73 -1.60 4.67
CA ILE A 246 2.48 -2.37 4.76
C ILE A 246 2.77 -3.85 5.01
N SER A 247 3.73 -4.45 4.30
CA SER A 247 4.10 -5.86 4.48
C SER A 247 4.66 -6.12 5.89
N VAL A 248 5.49 -5.23 6.42
CA VAL A 248 5.99 -5.34 7.80
C VAL A 248 4.84 -5.27 8.81
N LEU A 249 3.93 -4.31 8.67
CA LEU A 249 2.76 -4.21 9.56
C LEU A 249 1.82 -5.42 9.43
N ALA A 250 1.61 -5.92 8.21
CA ALA A 250 0.82 -7.12 7.96
C ALA A 250 1.46 -8.35 8.61
N PHE A 251 2.79 -8.47 8.55
CA PHE A 251 3.53 -9.54 9.22
C PHE A 251 3.38 -9.45 10.74
N LEU A 252 3.55 -8.26 11.33
CA LEU A 252 3.35 -8.03 12.76
C LEU A 252 1.92 -8.37 13.19
N LYS A 253 0.92 -8.02 12.36
CA LYS A 253 -0.48 -8.36 12.60
C LYS A 253 -0.73 -9.87 12.59
N VAL A 254 -0.20 -10.59 11.60
CA VAL A 254 -0.29 -12.06 11.54
C VAL A 254 0.40 -12.70 12.75
N TYR A 255 1.59 -12.20 13.12
CA TYR A 255 2.34 -12.69 14.26
C TYR A 255 1.58 -12.49 15.58
N HIS A 256 0.96 -11.32 15.78
CA HIS A 256 0.12 -11.06 16.93
C HIS A 256 -1.13 -11.95 16.97
N ASN A 257 -1.80 -12.12 15.83
CA ASN A 257 -2.98 -13.00 15.73
C ASN A 257 -2.62 -14.46 16.03
N TYR A 258 -1.52 -14.97 15.47
CA TYR A 258 -1.02 -16.32 15.73
C TYR A 258 -0.72 -16.53 17.22
N ARG A 259 -0.01 -15.59 17.86
CA ARG A 259 0.28 -15.66 19.29
C ARG A 259 -0.99 -15.61 20.16
N GLN A 260 -2.02 -14.89 19.71
CA GLN A 260 -3.29 -14.79 20.41
C GLN A 260 -4.08 -16.10 20.36
N GLU A 261 -4.11 -16.78 19.20
CA GLU A 261 -4.76 -18.09 19.05
C GLU A 261 -4.08 -19.14 19.96
N ASP A 262 -2.74 -19.16 19.99
CA ASP A 262 -1.97 -20.09 20.85
C ASP A 262 -2.30 -19.91 22.35
N MET A 263 -2.37 -18.65 22.82
CA MET A 263 -2.77 -18.37 24.19
C MET A 263 -4.21 -18.79 24.47
N LEU A 264 -5.13 -18.59 23.52
CA LEU A 264 -6.53 -18.97 23.70
C LEU A 264 -6.68 -20.49 23.83
N ASP A 265 -5.95 -21.26 23.03
CA ASP A 265 -5.95 -22.71 23.07
C ASP A 265 -5.40 -23.24 24.40
N SER A 266 -4.31 -22.64 24.93
CA SER A 266 -3.79 -23.01 26.26
C SER A 266 -4.83 -22.79 27.37
N LEU A 267 -5.62 -21.71 27.29
CA LEU A 267 -6.64 -21.39 28.29
C LEU A 267 -7.84 -22.33 28.19
N ILE A 268 -8.23 -22.71 26.98
CA ILE A 268 -9.29 -23.70 26.75
C ILE A 268 -8.84 -25.06 27.30
N HIS A 269 -7.61 -25.46 27.03
CA HIS A 269 -7.05 -26.72 27.52
C HIS A 269 -7.00 -26.77 29.07
N GLU A 270 -6.50 -25.71 29.72
CA GLU A 270 -6.49 -25.61 31.18
C GLU A 270 -7.91 -25.65 31.76
N LYS A 271 -8.87 -24.98 31.10
CA LYS A 271 -10.28 -25.01 31.52
C LYS A 271 -10.86 -26.42 31.45
N GLU A 272 -10.59 -27.18 30.39
CA GLU A 272 -11.07 -28.56 30.26
C GLU A 272 -10.49 -29.48 31.33
N LEU A 273 -9.19 -29.34 31.66
CA LEU A 273 -8.56 -30.08 32.75
C LEU A 273 -9.21 -29.80 34.11
N LEU A 274 -9.56 -28.54 34.39
CA LEU A 274 -10.23 -28.16 35.63
C LEU A 274 -11.66 -28.69 35.72
N LEU A 275 -12.40 -28.66 34.61
CA LEU A 275 -13.77 -29.22 34.54
C LEU A 275 -13.76 -30.75 34.66
N GLY A 276 -12.80 -31.43 34.03
CA GLY A 276 -12.63 -32.87 34.17
C GLY A 276 -12.30 -33.27 35.61
N ARG A 277 -11.43 -32.51 36.28
CA ARG A 277 -11.05 -32.77 37.68
C ARG A 277 -12.19 -32.49 38.66
N SER A 278 -13.02 -31.46 38.43
CA SER A 278 -14.20 -31.22 39.27
C SER A 278 -15.22 -32.34 39.14
N SER A 279 -15.45 -32.84 37.91
CA SER A 279 -16.37 -33.95 37.67
C SER A 279 -15.94 -35.22 38.40
N HIS A 280 -14.65 -35.54 38.40
CA HIS A 280 -14.13 -36.75 39.06
C HIS A 280 -14.29 -36.68 40.59
N ARG A 281 -14.10 -35.48 41.17
CA ARG A 281 -14.21 -35.26 42.61
C ARG A 281 -15.66 -35.33 43.11
N ASP A 282 -16.63 -34.93 42.29
CA ASP A 282 -18.06 -35.09 42.62
C ASP A 282 -18.51 -36.55 42.53
N SER A 283 -17.99 -37.34 41.59
CA SER A 283 -18.27 -38.78 41.53
C SER A 283 -17.70 -39.56 42.71
N ASP A 284 -16.46 -39.26 43.14
CA ASP A 284 -15.86 -39.92 44.31
C ASP A 284 -16.63 -39.61 45.60
N LEU A 285 -17.18 -38.40 45.74
CA LEU A 285 -18.02 -38.03 46.88
C LEU A 285 -19.39 -38.74 46.85
N SER A 286 -19.96 -38.97 45.65
CA SER A 286 -21.23 -39.69 45.50
C SER A 286 -21.09 -41.19 45.70
N THR A 287 -19.93 -41.79 45.45
CA THR A 287 -19.67 -43.23 45.69
C THR A 287 -19.27 -43.52 47.13
N GLY A 288 -18.70 -42.53 47.85
CA GLY A 288 -18.33 -42.65 49.27
C GLY A 288 -19.47 -42.43 50.28
N MET A 289 -20.69 -42.13 49.84
CA MET A 289 -21.88 -41.94 50.70
C MET A 289 -22.85 -43.14 50.69
N ILE A 290 -22.33 -44.37 50.55
CA ILE A 290 -23.10 -45.62 50.76
C ILE A 290 -22.73 -46.22 52.11
#